data_AF-A0A943JPC7-F1
#
_entry.id   AF-A0A943JPC7-F1
#
_cell.length_a   1.000
_cell.length_b   1.000
_cell.length_c   1.000
_cell.angle_alpha   90.00
_cell.angle_beta   90.00
_cell.angle_gamma   90.00
#
_symmetry.space_group_name_H-M   'P 1'
#
loop_
_entity.id
_entity.type
_entity.pdbx_description
1 polymer ?
#
loop_
_entity_poly.entity_id
_entity_poly.type
_entity_poly.pdbx_seq_one_letter_code
_entity_poly.pdbx_strand_id
1 'polypeptide(L)'
;MEKIFDFKNREFGLACSGELLLRLSPVNNELLVQGTLLEKNIGGAEFNVATGVSSLGVKSTLITKLPENELGRYAKRVINSNGVDSSFIVDDNSLYKRLAIYFYEYGASPRKPNVTYDRHDSSFQFLEADELDKSIYDKCEIFHTSGISLGLCEKSKQLTKDLIKNFKEKGGLVSFDVNFRRNLWGDEQNARVEIEKILPSIDILFASEETFRKMFKETGDLKEIMRNFAEKHDLALIASTQRTVNSPKSHNFTSIIYNRKEDKFYFEKPYENIEIVDRIGSGDAYVAGVLYGILKYNDTEKALKYGNACGAVKNTIVGDNNCAGANLIEGIIADHEFGSTSEMNR
;
A
#
# COMPACT_ATOMS: atom_id res chain seq x y z
N MET A 1 -24.04 -14.44 -1.94
CA MET A 1 -23.69 -13.02 -2.08
C MET A 1 -23.47 -12.74 -3.55
N GLU A 2 -23.91 -11.57 -4.03
CA GLU A 2 -23.55 -11.14 -5.37
C GLU A 2 -22.07 -10.77 -5.42
N LYS A 3 -21.41 -11.10 -6.53
CA LYS A 3 -20.03 -10.70 -6.79
C LYS A 3 -19.89 -9.18 -6.73
N ILE A 4 -18.84 -8.66 -6.09
CA ILE A 4 -18.55 -7.20 -6.07
C ILE A 4 -18.11 -6.76 -7.46
N PHE A 5 -17.16 -7.50 -8.03
CA PHE A 5 -16.58 -7.23 -9.35
C PHE A 5 -16.65 -8.44 -10.29
N ASP A 6 -16.63 -8.19 -11.59
CA ASP A 6 -16.58 -9.20 -12.64
C ASP A 6 -15.15 -9.36 -13.18
N PHE A 7 -14.35 -10.22 -12.54
CA PHE A 7 -12.98 -10.51 -12.96
C PHE A 7 -12.90 -11.32 -14.26
N LYS A 8 -11.90 -11.01 -15.09
CA LYS A 8 -11.71 -11.62 -16.42
C LYS A 8 -10.76 -12.83 -16.42
N ASN A 9 -10.28 -13.26 -15.25
CA ASN A 9 -9.23 -14.26 -15.03
C ASN A 9 -7.93 -13.94 -15.80
N ARG A 10 -7.46 -12.71 -15.68
CA ARG A 10 -6.20 -12.25 -16.28
C ARG A 10 -4.98 -12.85 -15.57
N GLU A 11 -3.83 -12.75 -16.21
CA GLU A 11 -2.57 -13.34 -15.74
C GLU A 11 -2.18 -12.88 -14.31
N PHE A 12 -2.29 -11.58 -14.06
CA PHE A 12 -1.97 -10.97 -12.77
C PHE A 12 -3.26 -10.57 -12.05
N GLY A 13 -3.39 -10.96 -10.79
CA GLY A 13 -4.44 -10.40 -9.94
C GLY A 13 -4.17 -8.93 -9.63
N LEU A 14 -2.91 -8.55 -9.46
CA LEU A 14 -2.52 -7.20 -9.08
C LEU A 14 -1.29 -6.69 -9.84
N ALA A 15 -1.35 -5.45 -10.32
CA ALA A 15 -0.22 -4.70 -10.83
C ALA A 15 -0.10 -3.42 -10.00
N CYS A 16 1.06 -3.21 -9.41
CA CYS A 16 1.35 -2.01 -8.64
C CYS A 16 2.27 -1.09 -9.43
N SER A 17 2.14 0.23 -9.29
CA SER A 17 3.13 1.18 -9.82
C SER A 17 3.59 2.16 -8.77
N GLY A 18 4.90 2.25 -8.55
CA GLY A 18 5.45 3.17 -7.55
C GLY A 18 6.97 3.21 -7.48
N GLU A 19 7.46 4.15 -6.68
CA GLU A 19 8.89 4.32 -6.41
C GLU A 19 9.36 3.31 -5.36
N LEU A 20 10.43 2.57 -5.67
CA LEU A 20 11.12 1.75 -4.70
C LEU A 20 12.21 2.55 -4.01
N LEU A 21 12.37 2.28 -2.70
CA LEU A 21 13.37 2.94 -1.89
C LEU A 21 14.23 1.91 -1.14
N LEU A 22 15.53 2.19 -1.09
CA LEU A 22 16.45 1.55 -0.14
C LEU A 22 16.23 2.17 1.24
N ARG A 23 15.70 1.37 2.16
CA ARG A 23 15.66 1.72 3.57
C ARG A 23 17.01 1.44 4.20
N LEU A 24 17.52 2.40 4.97
CA LEU A 24 18.69 2.23 5.85
C LEU A 24 18.30 2.56 7.29
N SER A 25 18.43 1.60 8.21
CA SER A 25 18.07 1.78 9.62
C SER A 25 19.25 1.56 10.55
N PRO A 26 19.51 2.45 11.52
CA PRO A 26 20.45 2.15 12.61
C PRO A 26 20.03 0.90 13.38
N VAL A 27 21.02 0.13 13.82
CA VAL A 27 20.80 -1.06 14.66
C VAL A 27 20.45 -0.65 16.09
N ASN A 28 19.87 -1.56 16.88
CA ASN A 28 19.68 -1.40 18.34
C ASN A 28 18.91 -0.13 18.78
N ASN A 29 18.05 0.42 17.93
CA ASN A 29 17.34 1.69 18.15
C ASN A 29 18.26 2.92 18.32
N GLU A 30 19.48 2.87 17.79
CA GLU A 30 20.40 4.00 17.73
C GLU A 30 19.83 5.17 16.90
N LEU A 31 20.34 6.38 17.14
CA LEU A 31 20.12 7.53 16.26
C LEU A 31 21.10 7.49 15.07
N LEU A 32 20.78 8.16 13.96
CA LEU A 32 21.67 8.27 12.80
C LEU A 32 23.00 8.97 13.11
N VAL A 33 23.01 9.83 14.14
CA VAL A 33 24.22 10.51 14.64
C VAL A 33 25.04 9.62 15.59
N GLN A 34 24.58 8.40 15.86
CA GLN A 34 25.21 7.40 16.72
C GLN A 34 25.55 6.15 15.91
N GLY A 35 26.54 5.39 16.38
CA GLY A 35 26.91 4.13 15.76
C GLY A 35 27.56 4.28 14.38
N THR A 36 27.79 3.14 13.73
CA THR A 36 28.41 3.07 12.39
C THR A 36 27.75 2.02 11.48
N LEU A 37 26.69 1.35 11.96
CA LEU A 37 26.05 0.23 11.27
C LEU A 37 24.63 0.62 10.84
N LEU A 38 24.31 0.29 9.59
CA LEU A 38 22.98 0.46 9.01
C LEU A 38 22.52 -0.87 8.41
N GLU A 39 21.31 -1.29 8.75
CA GLU A 39 20.62 -2.41 8.11
C GLU A 39 19.89 -1.92 6.87
N LYS A 40 20.06 -2.64 5.77
CA LYS A 40 19.41 -2.33 4.49
C LYS A 40 18.16 -3.16 4.27
N ASN A 41 17.10 -2.53 3.77
CA ASN A 41 15.91 -3.20 3.27
C ASN A 41 15.39 -2.48 2.01
N ILE A 42 14.48 -3.11 1.26
CA ILE A 42 13.77 -2.46 0.16
C ILE A 42 12.32 -2.27 0.58
N GLY A 43 11.83 -1.05 0.40
CA GLY A 43 10.43 -0.69 0.59
C GLY A 43 9.90 0.14 -0.56
N GLY A 44 8.75 0.75 -0.32
CA GLY A 44 7.96 1.49 -1.32
C GLY A 44 6.51 1.08 -1.15
N ALA A 45 5.59 2.04 -1.06
CA ALA A 45 4.21 1.76 -0.65
C ALA A 45 3.57 0.72 -1.59
N GLU A 46 3.69 0.93 -2.90
CA GLU A 46 3.09 0.07 -3.91
C GLU A 46 3.82 -1.28 -4.02
N PHE A 47 5.13 -1.32 -3.73
CA PHE A 47 5.88 -2.57 -3.63
C PHE A 47 5.48 -3.42 -2.42
N ASN A 48 5.26 -2.78 -1.27
CA ASN A 48 4.79 -3.44 -0.05
C ASN A 48 3.41 -4.08 -0.30
N VAL A 49 2.52 -3.39 -1.04
CA VAL A 49 1.21 -3.95 -1.43
C VAL A 49 1.39 -5.17 -2.36
N ALA A 50 2.22 -5.05 -3.40
CA ALA A 50 2.47 -6.15 -4.33
C ALA A 50 3.03 -7.39 -3.62
N THR A 51 3.98 -7.19 -2.70
CA THR A 51 4.59 -8.24 -1.88
C THR A 51 3.58 -8.87 -0.93
N GLY A 52 2.72 -8.07 -0.28
CA GLY A 52 1.68 -8.59 0.60
C GLY A 52 0.69 -9.50 -0.14
N VAL A 53 0.23 -9.08 -1.33
CA VAL A 53 -0.67 -9.90 -2.16
C VAL A 53 0.01 -11.16 -2.69
N SER A 54 1.28 -11.04 -3.11
CA SER A 54 2.10 -12.19 -3.53
C SER A 54 2.27 -13.22 -2.41
N SER A 55 2.58 -12.77 -1.19
CA SER A 55 2.79 -13.63 -0.03
C SER A 55 1.52 -14.43 0.35
N LEU A 56 0.34 -13.90 0.05
CA LEU A 56 -0.94 -14.58 0.24
C LEU A 56 -1.31 -15.53 -0.92
N GLY A 57 -0.49 -15.59 -1.97
CA GLY A 57 -0.62 -16.56 -3.06
C GLY A 57 -1.33 -16.05 -4.31
N VAL A 58 -1.50 -14.74 -4.48
CA VAL A 58 -2.04 -14.14 -5.72
C VAL A 58 -0.90 -13.55 -6.55
N LYS A 59 -0.84 -13.90 -7.84
CA LYS A 59 0.20 -13.39 -8.74
C LYS A 59 0.12 -11.86 -8.84
N SER A 60 1.21 -11.19 -8.48
CA SER A 60 1.35 -9.73 -8.58
C SER A 60 2.58 -9.35 -9.40
N THR A 61 2.56 -8.14 -9.95
CA THR A 61 3.68 -7.54 -10.68
C THR A 61 3.86 -6.08 -10.29
N LEU A 62 5.04 -5.54 -10.61
CA LEU A 62 5.42 -4.17 -10.31
C LEU A 62 5.84 -3.43 -11.59
N ILE A 63 5.28 -2.24 -11.78
CA ILE A 63 5.67 -1.25 -12.78
C ILE A 63 6.54 -0.22 -12.07
N THR A 64 7.84 -0.22 -12.36
CA THR A 64 8.79 0.74 -11.81
C THR A 64 10.00 0.86 -12.71
N LYS A 65 10.90 1.79 -12.40
CA LYS A 65 12.18 1.95 -13.10
C LYS A 65 13.32 1.95 -12.11
N LEU A 66 14.28 1.04 -12.31
CA LEU A 66 15.41 0.82 -11.41
C LEU A 66 16.73 1.15 -12.09
N PRO A 67 17.71 1.69 -11.36
CA PRO A 67 19.02 1.99 -11.94
C PRO A 67 19.76 0.70 -12.30
N GLU A 68 20.32 0.63 -13.50
CA GLU A 68 21.17 -0.51 -13.87
C GLU A 68 22.56 -0.39 -13.24
N ASN A 69 22.61 -0.76 -11.95
CA ASN A 69 23.77 -0.84 -11.05
C ASN A 69 23.49 -1.84 -9.90
N GLU A 70 24.42 -1.96 -8.94
CA GLU A 70 24.30 -2.94 -7.84
C GLU A 70 23.10 -2.69 -6.91
N LEU A 71 22.67 -1.44 -6.73
CA LEU A 71 21.49 -1.12 -5.92
C LEU A 71 20.19 -1.55 -6.62
N GLY A 72 20.09 -1.31 -7.94
CA GLY A 72 18.96 -1.81 -8.73
C GLY A 72 18.95 -3.34 -8.81
N ARG A 73 20.11 -3.98 -8.96
CA ARG A 73 20.24 -5.45 -8.89
C ARG A 73 19.79 -5.99 -7.54
N TYR A 74 20.17 -5.34 -6.44
CA TYR A 74 19.70 -5.69 -5.10
C TYR A 74 18.17 -5.57 -5.00
N ALA A 75 17.58 -4.47 -5.48
CA ALA A 75 16.13 -4.27 -5.49
C ALA A 75 15.41 -5.37 -6.31
N LYS A 76 15.87 -5.68 -7.52
CA LYS A 76 15.33 -6.78 -8.34
C LYS A 76 15.38 -8.14 -7.61
N ARG A 77 16.47 -8.44 -6.90
CA ARG A 77 16.58 -9.67 -6.10
C ARG A 77 15.55 -9.71 -4.97
N VAL A 78 15.33 -8.59 -4.28
CA VAL A 78 14.33 -8.49 -3.21
C VAL A 78 12.91 -8.63 -3.77
N ILE A 79 12.61 -8.02 -4.91
CA ILE A 79 11.32 -8.17 -5.61
C ILE A 79 11.05 -9.65 -5.90
N ASN A 80 11.99 -10.32 -6.57
CA ASN A 80 11.84 -11.72 -6.96
C ASN A 80 11.77 -12.66 -5.75
N SER A 81 12.55 -12.42 -4.68
CA SER A 81 12.50 -13.25 -3.47
C SER A 81 11.17 -13.12 -2.70
N ASN A 82 10.43 -12.03 -2.93
CA ASN A 82 9.08 -11.82 -2.38
C ASN A 82 7.97 -12.32 -3.33
N GLY A 83 8.32 -13.04 -4.41
CA GLY A 83 7.38 -13.65 -5.34
C GLY A 83 6.68 -12.67 -6.29
N VAL A 84 7.07 -11.39 -6.28
CA VAL A 84 6.53 -10.38 -7.20
C VAL A 84 7.21 -10.54 -8.56
N ASP A 85 6.39 -10.59 -9.62
CA ASP A 85 6.88 -10.68 -11.00
C ASP A 85 7.61 -9.39 -11.40
N SER A 86 8.77 -9.54 -12.03
CA SER A 86 9.65 -8.43 -12.43
C SER A 86 9.66 -8.15 -13.93
N SER A 87 8.75 -8.75 -14.71
CA SER A 87 8.72 -8.65 -16.18
C SER A 87 8.42 -7.23 -16.70
N PHE A 88 7.84 -6.37 -15.85
CA PHE A 88 7.44 -4.99 -16.21
C PHE A 88 8.29 -3.91 -15.52
N ILE A 89 9.49 -4.29 -15.05
CA ILE A 89 10.47 -3.35 -14.52
C ILE A 89 11.32 -2.82 -15.67
N VAL A 90 11.44 -1.49 -15.74
CA VAL A 90 12.29 -0.80 -16.71
C VAL A 90 13.68 -0.57 -16.12
N ASP A 91 14.71 -0.77 -16.93
CA ASP A 91 16.10 -0.54 -16.54
C ASP A 91 16.59 0.83 -16.97
N ASP A 92 16.94 1.66 -16.00
CA ASP A 92 17.53 2.97 -16.22
C ASP A 92 19.03 2.85 -16.48
N ASN A 93 19.42 3.09 -17.74
CA ASN A 93 20.80 3.10 -18.19
C ASN A 93 21.40 4.51 -18.24
N SER A 94 20.67 5.54 -17.79
CA SER A 94 21.14 6.92 -17.81
C SER A 94 22.37 7.16 -16.92
N LEU A 95 23.09 8.26 -17.19
CA LEU A 95 24.25 8.67 -16.39
C LEU A 95 23.88 9.07 -14.95
N TYR A 96 22.64 9.51 -14.73
CA TYR A 96 22.15 10.00 -13.44
C TYR A 96 21.30 8.98 -12.69
N LYS A 97 21.24 7.73 -13.19
CA LYS A 97 20.47 6.64 -12.60
C LYS A 97 20.79 6.47 -11.12
N ARG A 98 19.75 6.47 -10.29
CA ARG A 98 19.87 6.22 -8.86
C ARG A 98 18.63 5.57 -8.28
N LEU A 99 18.82 4.86 -7.17
CA LEU A 99 17.74 4.33 -6.35
C LEU A 99 17.48 5.34 -5.23
N ALA A 100 16.21 5.65 -4.97
CA ALA A 100 15.84 6.49 -3.85
C ALA A 100 16.23 5.81 -2.53
N ILE A 101 16.60 6.60 -1.53
CA ILE A 101 17.00 6.12 -0.21
C ILE A 101 16.12 6.81 0.83
N TYR A 102 15.83 6.11 1.92
CA TYR A 102 15.39 6.76 3.13
C TYR A 102 16.01 6.11 4.35
N PHE A 103 16.25 6.92 5.37
CA PHE A 103 16.75 6.48 6.65
C PHE A 103 15.60 6.39 7.63
N TYR A 104 15.58 5.32 8.43
CA TYR A 104 14.54 5.11 9.43
C TYR A 104 15.12 4.81 10.81
N GLU A 105 14.87 5.71 11.75
CA GLU A 105 15.21 5.58 13.16
C GLU A 105 14.00 5.04 13.93
N TYR A 106 14.15 3.85 14.52
CA TYR A 106 13.11 3.25 15.36
C TYR A 106 12.82 4.12 16.58
N GLY A 107 11.55 4.22 16.99
CA GLY A 107 11.14 4.96 18.18
C GLY A 107 11.19 4.12 19.47
N ALA A 108 11.40 4.79 20.60
CA ALA A 108 11.25 4.25 21.94
C ALA A 108 10.76 5.38 22.85
N SER A 109 9.70 5.16 23.62
CA SER A 109 9.07 6.23 24.42
C SER A 109 10.10 6.95 25.32
N PRO A 110 10.13 8.30 25.36
CA PRO A 110 9.20 9.25 24.73
C PRO A 110 9.55 9.65 23.28
N ARG A 111 10.63 9.11 22.71
CA ARG A 111 11.09 9.42 21.35
C ARG A 111 10.22 8.74 20.29
N LYS A 112 9.72 9.54 19.34
CA LYS A 112 8.99 9.07 18.16
C LYS A 112 9.98 8.53 17.11
N PRO A 113 9.55 7.60 16.24
CA PRO A 113 10.35 7.23 15.08
C PRO A 113 10.54 8.43 14.15
N ASN A 114 11.66 8.45 13.42
CA ASN A 114 12.02 9.53 12.51
C ASN A 114 12.40 8.97 11.13
N VAL A 115 12.10 9.75 10.08
CA VAL A 115 12.38 9.39 8.68
C VAL A 115 13.11 10.53 8.00
N THR A 116 14.26 10.24 7.39
CA THR A 116 15.00 11.18 6.54
C THR A 116 15.02 10.66 5.11
N TYR A 117 14.48 11.41 4.16
CA TYR A 117 14.42 11.00 2.76
C TYR A 117 15.56 11.57 1.92
N ASP A 118 16.12 10.73 1.06
CA ASP A 118 17.01 11.10 -0.04
C ASP A 118 16.47 10.45 -1.34
N ARG A 119 15.42 11.07 -1.90
CA ARG A 119 14.62 10.46 -2.97
C ARG A 119 14.44 11.33 -4.21
N HIS A 120 15.00 12.52 -4.27
CA HIS A 120 14.90 13.36 -5.48
C HIS A 120 15.64 12.73 -6.66
N ASP A 121 15.10 12.92 -7.86
CA ASP A 121 15.73 12.49 -9.11
C ASP A 121 16.04 10.98 -9.16
N SER A 122 15.17 10.16 -8.56
CA SER A 122 15.27 8.71 -8.67
C SER A 122 14.94 8.23 -10.08
N SER A 123 15.42 7.03 -10.43
CA SER A 123 15.14 6.42 -11.75
C SER A 123 13.63 6.33 -12.05
N PHE A 124 12.79 6.07 -11.03
CA PHE A 124 11.34 6.01 -11.17
C PHE A 124 10.72 7.36 -11.57
N GLN A 125 11.26 8.47 -11.09
CA GLN A 125 10.75 9.81 -11.42
C GLN A 125 10.98 10.20 -12.90
N PHE A 126 11.77 9.40 -13.64
CA PHE A 126 11.99 9.54 -15.07
C PHE A 126 11.39 8.37 -15.87
N LEU A 127 10.49 7.59 -15.28
CA LEU A 127 9.74 6.58 -16.01
C LEU A 127 8.59 7.24 -16.77
N GLU A 128 8.52 6.95 -18.06
CA GLU A 128 7.42 7.40 -18.93
C GLU A 128 6.59 6.20 -19.41
N ALA A 129 5.30 6.40 -19.62
CA ALA A 129 4.39 5.31 -19.98
C ALA A 129 4.78 4.61 -21.30
N ASP A 130 5.51 5.30 -22.18
CA ASP A 130 5.98 4.80 -23.47
C ASP A 130 7.16 3.83 -23.39
N GLU A 131 7.85 3.79 -22.25
CA GLU A 131 8.90 2.80 -22.00
C GLU A 131 8.33 1.43 -21.61
N LEU A 132 7.03 1.35 -21.30
CA LEU A 132 6.38 0.14 -20.79
C LEU A 132 5.93 -0.78 -21.91
N ASP A 133 6.10 -2.09 -21.69
CA ASP A 133 5.36 -3.10 -22.46
C ASP A 133 3.86 -2.94 -22.20
N LYS A 134 3.15 -2.48 -23.24
CA LYS A 134 1.71 -2.19 -23.21
C LYS A 134 0.86 -3.44 -22.95
N SER A 135 1.42 -4.65 -23.05
CA SER A 135 0.72 -5.89 -22.74
C SER A 135 0.22 -5.97 -21.30
N ILE A 136 0.83 -5.22 -20.36
CA ILE A 136 0.43 -5.21 -18.95
C ILE A 136 -1.04 -4.80 -18.74
N TYR A 137 -1.55 -3.86 -19.55
CA TYR A 137 -2.88 -3.29 -19.37
C TYR A 137 -4.01 -4.31 -19.59
N ASP A 138 -3.77 -5.32 -20.41
CA ASP A 138 -4.72 -6.41 -20.67
C ASP A 138 -4.49 -7.63 -19.77
N LYS A 139 -3.35 -7.70 -19.06
CA LYS A 139 -2.92 -8.84 -18.25
C LYS A 139 -3.27 -8.74 -16.76
N CYS A 140 -3.79 -7.61 -16.28
CA CYS A 140 -4.03 -7.42 -14.85
C CYS A 140 -5.48 -7.08 -14.48
N GLU A 141 -6.01 -7.71 -13.43
CA GLU A 141 -7.36 -7.44 -12.90
C GLU A 141 -7.46 -6.09 -12.18
N ILE A 142 -6.56 -5.84 -11.22
CA ILE A 142 -6.53 -4.62 -10.42
C ILE A 142 -5.19 -3.92 -10.61
N PHE A 143 -5.23 -2.65 -11.01
CA PHE A 143 -4.09 -1.75 -10.92
C PHE A 143 -4.13 -0.97 -9.61
N HIS A 144 -3.02 -0.95 -8.86
CA HIS A 144 -2.88 -0.20 -7.61
C HIS A 144 -1.77 0.85 -7.68
N THR A 145 -2.07 2.04 -7.20
CA THR A 145 -1.11 3.15 -7.01
C THR A 145 -1.51 4.00 -5.80
N SER A 146 -0.69 4.99 -5.45
CA SER A 146 -0.94 5.85 -4.30
C SER A 146 -0.72 7.33 -4.59
N GLY A 147 -1.21 8.18 -3.68
CA GLY A 147 -0.95 9.62 -3.68
C GLY A 147 0.53 9.98 -3.46
N ILE A 148 1.39 9.03 -3.09
CA ILE A 148 2.84 9.23 -3.11
C ILE A 148 3.29 9.42 -4.56
N SER A 149 2.95 8.48 -5.46
CA SER A 149 3.36 8.51 -6.86
C SER A 149 2.85 9.76 -7.61
N LEU A 150 1.65 10.25 -7.27
CA LEU A 150 1.14 11.54 -7.77
C LEU A 150 1.89 12.77 -7.25
N GLY A 151 2.45 12.68 -6.05
CA GLY A 151 3.06 13.79 -5.32
C GLY A 151 4.59 13.88 -5.42
N LEU A 152 5.26 12.95 -6.10
CA LEU A 152 6.73 12.93 -6.19
C LEU A 152 7.29 14.04 -7.08
N CYS A 153 6.86 14.07 -8.34
CA CYS A 153 7.23 15.10 -9.30
C CYS A 153 6.20 15.18 -10.43
N GLU A 154 6.36 16.12 -11.37
CA GLU A 154 5.41 16.26 -12.49
C GLU A 154 5.41 15.03 -13.41
N LYS A 155 6.59 14.43 -13.64
CA LYS A 155 6.71 13.22 -14.47
C LYS A 155 6.00 12.02 -13.86
N SER A 156 6.21 11.77 -12.57
CA SER A 156 5.54 10.65 -11.87
C SER A 156 4.02 10.86 -11.78
N LYS A 157 3.58 12.12 -11.64
CA LYS A 157 2.17 12.49 -11.66
C LYS A 157 1.55 12.17 -13.02
N GLN A 158 2.20 12.57 -14.12
CA GLN A 158 1.74 12.29 -15.47
C GLN A 158 1.70 10.78 -15.73
N LEU A 159 2.78 10.06 -15.40
CA LEU A 159 2.83 8.60 -15.47
C LEU A 159 1.66 7.95 -14.71
N THR A 160 1.41 8.38 -13.47
CA THR A 160 0.33 7.80 -12.66
C THR A 160 -1.04 8.00 -13.32
N LYS A 161 -1.32 9.19 -13.87
CA LYS A 161 -2.56 9.47 -14.60
C LYS A 161 -2.69 8.61 -15.86
N ASP A 162 -1.60 8.47 -16.61
CA ASP A 162 -1.56 7.66 -17.83
C ASP A 162 -1.80 6.19 -17.52
N LEU A 163 -1.20 5.66 -16.46
CA LEU A 163 -1.42 4.28 -16.02
C LEU A 163 -2.88 4.05 -15.60
N ILE A 164 -3.45 4.92 -14.76
CA ILE A 164 -4.86 4.85 -14.35
C ILE A 164 -5.76 4.79 -15.59
N LYS A 165 -5.56 5.73 -16.53
CA LYS A 165 -6.31 5.79 -17.78
C LYS A 165 -6.17 4.50 -18.59
N ASN A 166 -4.94 4.06 -18.86
CA ASN A 166 -4.67 2.91 -19.72
C ASN A 166 -5.24 1.60 -19.15
N PHE A 167 -5.14 1.38 -17.83
CA PHE A 167 -5.78 0.22 -17.20
C PHE A 167 -7.31 0.29 -17.26
N LYS A 168 -7.91 1.45 -17.03
CA LYS A 168 -9.38 1.62 -17.15
C LYS A 168 -9.87 1.41 -18.58
N GLU A 169 -9.15 1.90 -19.59
CA GLU A 169 -9.50 1.71 -21.00
C GLU A 169 -9.50 0.22 -21.41
N LYS A 170 -8.65 -0.59 -20.78
CA LYS A 170 -8.66 -2.06 -20.95
C LYS A 170 -9.65 -2.77 -20.02
N GLY A 171 -10.44 -2.03 -19.24
CA GLY A 171 -11.42 -2.55 -18.29
C GLY A 171 -10.79 -3.33 -17.13
N GLY A 172 -9.60 -2.92 -16.69
CA GLY A 172 -9.07 -3.26 -15.37
C GLY A 172 -9.71 -2.36 -14.30
N LEU A 173 -9.73 -2.82 -13.06
CA LEU A 173 -10.14 -2.00 -11.92
C LEU A 173 -8.96 -1.18 -11.43
N VAL A 174 -9.23 -0.01 -10.86
CA VAL A 174 -8.19 0.84 -10.25
C VAL A 174 -8.43 0.98 -8.76
N SER A 175 -7.41 0.59 -8.02
CA SER A 175 -7.27 0.81 -6.59
C SER A 175 -6.33 1.98 -6.32
N PHE A 176 -6.72 2.86 -5.41
CA PHE A 176 -5.93 4.03 -5.06
C PHE A 176 -5.88 4.25 -3.54
N ASP A 177 -4.68 4.37 -2.98
CA ASP A 177 -4.47 4.84 -1.61
C ASP A 177 -4.07 6.31 -1.61
N VAL A 178 -4.88 7.17 -0.96
CA VAL A 178 -4.59 8.61 -0.88
C VAL A 178 -3.21 8.86 -0.26
N ASN A 179 -2.80 8.06 0.74
CA ASN A 179 -1.47 8.08 1.36
C ASN A 179 -0.83 9.47 1.48
N PHE A 180 -1.58 10.46 1.98
CA PHE A 180 -1.13 11.85 1.97
C PHE A 180 0.12 12.05 2.82
N ARG A 181 1.18 12.59 2.18
CA ARG A 181 2.43 12.94 2.83
C ARG A 181 2.70 14.43 2.68
N ARG A 182 2.59 15.17 3.79
CA ARG A 182 2.82 16.62 3.80
C ARG A 182 4.20 17.02 3.28
N ASN A 183 5.23 16.23 3.54
CA ASN A 183 6.59 16.49 3.06
C ASN A 183 6.78 16.26 1.55
N LEU A 184 5.84 15.58 0.87
CA LEU A 184 5.85 15.44 -0.59
C LEU A 184 5.01 16.55 -1.23
N TRP A 185 3.78 16.72 -0.77
CA TRP A 185 2.82 17.64 -1.39
C TRP A 185 3.06 19.11 -1.03
N GLY A 186 3.65 19.38 0.13
CA GLY A 186 3.76 20.72 0.71
C GLY A 186 2.42 21.29 1.17
N ASP A 187 1.48 21.40 0.24
CA ASP A 187 0.13 21.93 0.40
C ASP A 187 -0.96 20.85 0.20
N GLU A 188 -1.87 20.77 1.16
CA GLU A 188 -3.03 19.87 1.16
C GLU A 188 -4.03 20.22 0.05
N GLN A 189 -4.14 21.50 -0.33
CA GLN A 189 -5.06 21.95 -1.37
C GLN A 189 -4.62 21.49 -2.76
N ASN A 190 -3.31 21.49 -3.05
CA ASN A 190 -2.76 20.92 -4.28
C ASN A 190 -3.05 19.41 -4.38
N ALA A 191 -2.77 18.67 -3.30
CA ALA A 191 -3.07 17.23 -3.24
C ALA A 191 -4.55 16.94 -3.51
N ARG A 192 -5.45 17.70 -2.87
CA ARG A 192 -6.90 17.57 -3.08
C ARG A 192 -7.27 17.74 -4.55
N VAL A 193 -6.84 18.84 -5.18
CA VAL A 193 -7.18 19.15 -6.59
C VAL A 193 -6.69 18.06 -7.53
N GLU A 194 -5.47 17.55 -7.33
CA GLU A 194 -4.93 16.51 -8.21
C GLU A 194 -5.60 15.14 -8.00
N ILE A 195 -5.94 14.80 -6.75
CA ILE A 195 -6.64 13.54 -6.45
C ILE A 195 -8.09 13.60 -6.96
N GLU A 196 -8.80 14.72 -6.77
CA GLU A 196 -10.17 14.89 -7.26
C GLU A 196 -10.30 14.67 -8.78
N LYS A 197 -9.25 15.00 -9.55
CA LYS A 197 -9.22 14.77 -11.01
C LYS A 197 -9.21 13.29 -11.40
N ILE A 198 -8.64 12.42 -10.56
CA ILE A 198 -8.53 10.98 -10.87
C ILE A 198 -9.65 10.16 -10.25
N LEU A 199 -10.35 10.67 -9.22
CA LEU A 199 -11.42 9.97 -8.51
C LEU A 199 -12.46 9.30 -9.43
N PRO A 200 -12.92 9.90 -10.54
CA PRO A 200 -13.88 9.25 -11.44
C PRO A 200 -13.35 7.98 -12.14
N SER A 201 -12.05 7.73 -12.07
CA SER A 201 -11.40 6.54 -12.63
C SER A 201 -11.05 5.49 -11.56
N ILE A 202 -11.37 5.74 -10.29
CA ILE A 202 -11.04 4.86 -9.17
C ILE A 202 -12.24 3.98 -8.84
N ASP A 203 -12.00 2.68 -8.61
CA ASP A 203 -13.03 1.73 -8.19
C ASP A 203 -12.95 1.43 -6.68
N ILE A 204 -11.72 1.35 -6.14
CA ILE A 204 -11.44 1.01 -4.74
C ILE A 204 -10.57 2.10 -4.12
N LEU A 205 -11.13 2.88 -3.20
CA LEU A 205 -10.43 3.98 -2.53
C LEU A 205 -10.01 3.60 -1.11
N PHE A 206 -8.74 3.82 -0.79
CA PHE A 206 -8.22 3.78 0.58
C PHE A 206 -7.95 5.20 1.05
N ALA A 207 -8.60 5.62 2.13
CA ALA A 207 -8.43 6.95 2.71
C ALA A 207 -8.74 6.91 4.21
N SER A 208 -7.95 7.62 5.02
CA SER A 208 -8.25 7.76 6.44
C SER A 208 -9.39 8.74 6.68
N GLU A 209 -10.07 8.61 7.82
CA GLU A 209 -11.03 9.62 8.29
C GLU A 209 -10.40 11.03 8.34
N GLU A 210 -9.15 11.14 8.77
CA GLU A 210 -8.42 12.41 8.75
C GLU A 210 -8.32 12.99 7.34
N THR A 211 -8.12 12.15 6.32
CA THR A 211 -8.05 12.57 4.92
C THR A 211 -9.41 13.11 4.45
N PHE A 212 -10.51 12.42 4.72
CA PHE A 212 -11.84 12.93 4.39
C PHE A 212 -12.13 14.29 5.01
N ARG A 213 -11.84 14.43 6.31
CA ARG A 213 -12.14 15.66 7.06
C ARG A 213 -11.20 16.80 6.74
N LYS A 214 -9.89 16.54 6.67
CA LYS A 214 -8.88 17.58 6.44
C LYS A 214 -8.72 17.85 4.96
N MET A 215 -8.33 16.86 4.16
CA MET A 215 -8.10 17.09 2.74
C MET A 215 -9.40 17.39 2.00
N PHE A 216 -10.39 16.49 2.02
CA PHE A 216 -11.62 16.66 1.24
C PHE A 216 -12.66 17.60 1.87
N LYS A 217 -12.39 18.11 3.09
CA LYS A 217 -13.28 19.03 3.83
C LYS A 217 -14.69 18.46 4.07
N GLU A 218 -14.81 17.14 4.14
CA GLU A 218 -16.07 16.45 4.42
C GLU A 218 -16.43 16.57 5.91
N THR A 219 -17.72 16.70 6.21
CA THR A 219 -18.23 16.90 7.57
C THR A 219 -19.37 15.94 7.88
N GLY A 220 -19.60 15.64 9.16
CA GLY A 220 -20.62 14.68 9.61
C GLY A 220 -20.06 13.35 10.09
N ASP A 221 -20.93 12.36 10.21
CA ASP A 221 -20.57 10.99 10.60
C ASP A 221 -19.72 10.31 9.51
N LEU A 222 -18.75 9.49 9.90
CA LEU A 222 -17.83 8.85 8.95
C LEU A 222 -18.58 7.97 7.93
N LYS A 223 -19.64 7.26 8.36
CA LYS A 223 -20.40 6.40 7.44
C LYS A 223 -21.15 7.23 6.41
N GLU A 224 -21.76 8.34 6.82
CA GLU A 224 -22.43 9.26 5.90
C GLU A 224 -21.44 9.89 4.91
N ILE A 225 -20.27 10.33 5.40
CA ILE A 225 -19.19 10.83 4.55
C ILE A 225 -18.81 9.79 3.50
N MET A 226 -18.52 8.55 3.90
CA MET A 226 -18.13 7.48 2.99
C MET A 226 -19.23 7.16 1.96
N ARG A 227 -20.49 7.08 2.40
CA ARG A 227 -21.63 6.84 1.50
C ARG A 227 -21.75 7.93 0.44
N ASN A 228 -21.80 9.19 0.87
CA ASN A 228 -21.98 10.34 -0.02
C ASN A 228 -20.78 10.50 -0.96
N PHE A 229 -19.56 10.26 -0.46
CA PHE A 229 -18.34 10.34 -1.25
C PHE A 229 -18.28 9.25 -2.32
N ALA A 230 -18.68 8.02 -1.96
CA ALA A 230 -18.77 6.92 -2.90
C ALA A 230 -19.82 7.17 -4.00
N GLU A 231 -20.97 7.74 -3.64
CA GLU A 231 -22.00 8.11 -4.61
C GLU A 231 -21.52 9.23 -5.55
N LYS A 232 -20.94 10.30 -5.00
CA LYS A 232 -20.45 11.46 -5.75
C LYS A 232 -19.37 11.11 -6.77
N HIS A 233 -18.51 10.14 -6.43
CA HIS A 233 -17.35 9.77 -7.25
C HIS A 233 -17.48 8.40 -7.92
N ASP A 234 -18.65 7.77 -7.85
CA ASP A 234 -18.96 6.43 -8.39
C ASP A 234 -17.97 5.33 -7.92
N LEU A 235 -17.52 5.42 -6.66
CA LEU A 235 -16.60 4.46 -6.07
C LEU A 235 -17.36 3.19 -5.68
N ALA A 236 -16.84 2.02 -6.05
CA ALA A 236 -17.44 0.75 -5.67
C ALA A 236 -17.20 0.45 -4.18
N LEU A 237 -15.96 0.65 -3.72
CA LEU A 237 -15.54 0.42 -2.33
C LEU A 237 -14.74 1.60 -1.77
N ILE A 238 -14.99 1.93 -0.50
CA ILE A 238 -14.13 2.82 0.28
C ILE A 238 -13.70 2.12 1.56
N ALA A 239 -12.41 2.12 1.86
CA ALA A 239 -11.84 1.57 3.07
C ALA A 239 -11.11 2.64 3.88
N SER A 240 -11.40 2.70 5.19
CA SER A 240 -10.74 3.62 6.14
C SER A 240 -10.25 2.88 7.37
N THR A 241 -8.94 2.94 7.61
CA THR A 241 -8.31 2.36 8.81
C THR A 241 -8.51 3.24 10.04
N GLN A 242 -8.64 2.61 11.20
CA GLN A 242 -8.72 3.26 12.51
C GLN A 242 -7.62 2.71 13.40
N ARG A 243 -6.77 3.60 13.92
CA ARG A 243 -5.64 3.23 14.78
C ARG A 243 -5.66 4.04 16.06
N THR A 244 -5.53 3.35 17.18
CA THR A 244 -5.31 3.97 18.49
C THR A 244 -3.87 3.68 18.93
N VAL A 245 -3.11 4.72 19.25
CA VAL A 245 -1.70 4.60 19.67
C VAL A 245 -1.64 4.67 21.19
N ASN A 246 -1.38 3.53 21.84
CA ASN A 246 -1.21 3.46 23.30
C ASN A 246 0.22 3.88 23.69
N SER A 247 1.21 3.40 22.94
CA SER A 247 2.62 3.80 23.05
C SER A 247 3.35 3.55 21.71
N PRO A 248 4.61 3.97 21.52
CA PRO A 248 5.40 3.58 20.34
C PRO A 248 5.55 2.07 20.13
N LYS A 249 5.27 1.27 21.18
CA LYS A 249 5.39 -0.19 21.21
C LYS A 249 4.05 -0.92 21.34
N SER A 250 2.91 -0.22 21.43
CA SER A 250 1.59 -0.83 21.55
C SER A 250 0.51 -0.01 20.83
N HIS A 251 -0.19 -0.62 19.88
CA HIS A 251 -1.30 0.01 19.15
C HIS A 251 -2.54 -0.91 19.13
N ASN A 252 -3.71 -0.31 18.91
CA ASN A 252 -4.91 -1.02 18.50
C ASN A 252 -5.22 -0.68 17.03
N PHE A 253 -5.78 -1.64 16.28
CA PHE A 253 -6.04 -1.48 14.85
C PHE A 253 -7.36 -2.13 14.42
N THR A 254 -8.17 -1.40 13.65
CA THR A 254 -9.36 -1.89 12.94
C THR A 254 -9.58 -1.06 11.67
N SER A 255 -10.69 -1.31 10.96
CA SER A 255 -11.10 -0.51 9.83
C SER A 255 -12.62 -0.56 9.63
N ILE A 256 -13.08 0.31 8.73
CA ILE A 256 -14.42 0.26 8.15
C ILE A 256 -14.32 0.21 6.62
N ILE A 257 -15.10 -0.67 5.99
CA ILE A 257 -15.25 -0.73 4.54
C ILE A 257 -16.71 -0.48 4.17
N TYR A 258 -16.95 0.47 3.27
CA TYR A 258 -18.25 0.72 2.67
C TYR A 258 -18.32 0.05 1.30
N ASN A 259 -19.35 -0.77 1.09
CA ASN A 259 -19.70 -1.37 -0.18
C ASN A 259 -20.94 -0.67 -0.76
N ARG A 260 -20.74 0.12 -1.83
CA ARG A 260 -21.82 0.89 -2.44
C ARG A 260 -22.88 0.01 -3.09
N LYS A 261 -22.49 -1.11 -3.71
CA LYS A 261 -23.43 -2.02 -4.41
C LYS A 261 -24.48 -2.60 -3.46
N GLU A 262 -24.08 -2.87 -2.22
CA GLU A 262 -24.95 -3.43 -1.18
C GLU A 262 -25.52 -2.36 -0.22
N ASP A 263 -25.10 -1.09 -0.38
CA ASP A 263 -25.25 -0.02 0.61
C ASP A 263 -24.95 -0.48 2.05
N LYS A 264 -23.83 -1.19 2.24
CA LYS A 264 -23.49 -1.84 3.52
C LYS A 264 -22.11 -1.47 4.03
N PHE A 265 -22.01 -1.28 5.34
CA PHE A 265 -20.75 -1.08 6.06
C PHE A 265 -20.30 -2.37 6.73
N TYR A 266 -19.01 -2.66 6.61
CA TYR A 266 -18.33 -3.79 7.22
C TYR A 266 -17.31 -3.26 8.24
N PHE A 267 -17.31 -3.83 9.44
CA PHE A 267 -16.39 -3.49 10.53
C PHE A 267 -16.26 -4.69 11.47
N GLU A 268 -15.17 -4.74 12.22
CA GLU A 268 -14.95 -5.76 13.25
C GLU A 268 -14.30 -5.17 14.50
N LYS A 269 -14.26 -5.96 15.58
CA LYS A 269 -13.56 -5.56 16.80
C LYS A 269 -12.08 -5.31 16.49
N PRO A 270 -11.44 -4.33 17.15
CA PRO A 270 -10.04 -4.04 16.91
C PRO A 270 -9.15 -5.18 17.39
N TYR A 271 -8.05 -5.39 16.67
CA TYR A 271 -6.88 -6.07 17.19
C TYR A 271 -6.29 -5.17 18.28
N GLU A 272 -6.35 -5.61 19.53
CA GLU A 272 -5.93 -4.83 20.69
C GLU A 272 -4.49 -5.15 21.09
N ASN A 273 -3.78 -4.14 21.61
CA ASN A 273 -2.46 -4.27 22.22
C ASN A 273 -1.41 -4.94 21.33
N ILE A 274 -1.44 -4.67 20.01
CA ILE A 274 -0.46 -5.19 19.06
C ILE A 274 0.93 -4.71 19.47
N GLU A 275 1.85 -5.64 19.70
CA GLU A 275 3.25 -5.34 20.02
C GLU A 275 4.00 -4.86 18.78
N ILE A 276 4.50 -3.62 18.83
CA ILE A 276 5.11 -2.99 17.66
C ILE A 276 6.60 -3.31 17.60
N VAL A 277 6.93 -4.21 16.68
CA VAL A 277 8.30 -4.48 16.24
C VAL A 277 8.70 -3.43 15.21
N ASP A 278 7.95 -3.33 14.11
CA ASP A 278 8.16 -2.33 13.07
C ASP A 278 6.84 -1.97 12.38
N ARG A 279 6.45 -0.70 12.49
CA ARG A 279 5.18 -0.20 11.97
C ARG A 279 5.20 0.20 10.50
N ILE A 280 6.38 0.35 9.89
CA ILE A 280 6.50 0.76 8.49
C ILE A 280 5.86 -0.32 7.61
N GLY A 281 5.10 0.13 6.60
CA GLY A 281 4.36 -0.76 5.71
C GLY A 281 3.05 -1.33 6.28
N SER A 282 2.66 -1.05 7.53
CA SER A 282 1.41 -1.61 8.09
C SER A 282 0.12 -1.14 7.38
N GLY A 283 0.12 0.07 6.83
CA GLY A 283 -0.99 0.54 5.97
C GLY A 283 -1.01 -0.19 4.64
N ASP A 284 0.15 -0.37 4.01
CA ASP A 284 0.29 -1.09 2.75
C ASP A 284 -0.09 -2.58 2.90
N ALA A 285 0.25 -3.19 4.05
CA ALA A 285 -0.18 -4.54 4.39
C ALA A 285 -1.70 -4.65 4.56
N TYR A 286 -2.35 -3.63 5.13
CA TYR A 286 -3.81 -3.56 5.17
C TYR A 286 -4.41 -3.51 3.76
N VAL A 287 -3.90 -2.63 2.90
CA VAL A 287 -4.32 -2.52 1.50
C VAL A 287 -4.14 -3.86 0.79
N ALA A 288 -3.00 -4.52 0.96
CA ALA A 288 -2.73 -5.84 0.40
C ALA A 288 -3.76 -6.90 0.84
N GLY A 289 -4.09 -6.95 2.13
CA GLY A 289 -5.07 -7.89 2.67
C GLY A 289 -6.48 -7.64 2.13
N VAL A 290 -6.90 -6.36 2.02
CA VAL A 290 -8.19 -6.00 1.41
C VAL A 290 -8.24 -6.42 -0.05
N LEU A 291 -7.21 -6.08 -0.83
CA LEU A 291 -7.15 -6.44 -2.25
C LEU A 291 -7.06 -7.96 -2.45
N TYR A 292 -6.35 -8.68 -1.58
CA TYR A 292 -6.34 -10.14 -1.59
C TYR A 292 -7.74 -10.72 -1.33
N GLY A 293 -8.45 -10.23 -0.31
CA GLY A 293 -9.80 -10.72 0.00
C GLY A 293 -10.77 -10.51 -1.18
N ILE A 294 -10.65 -9.37 -1.86
CA ILE A 294 -11.39 -9.05 -3.09
C ILE A 294 -10.99 -9.99 -4.23
N LEU A 295 -9.69 -10.14 -4.52
CA LEU A 295 -9.20 -10.96 -5.64
C LEU A 295 -9.50 -12.45 -5.46
N LYS A 296 -9.39 -12.96 -4.24
CA LYS A 296 -9.54 -14.38 -3.93
C LYS A 296 -10.99 -14.80 -3.70
N TYR A 297 -11.75 -13.99 -2.97
CA TYR A 297 -13.11 -14.36 -2.53
C TYR A 297 -14.19 -13.47 -3.12
N ASN A 298 -13.83 -12.29 -3.65
CA ASN A 298 -14.75 -11.28 -4.16
C ASN A 298 -15.84 -10.93 -3.13
N ASP A 299 -15.41 -10.79 -1.87
CA ASP A 299 -16.25 -10.67 -0.68
C ASP A 299 -15.70 -9.59 0.26
N THR A 300 -16.56 -8.63 0.63
CA THR A 300 -16.16 -7.44 1.39
C THR A 300 -15.84 -7.78 2.84
N GLU A 301 -16.51 -8.77 3.42
CA GLU A 301 -16.25 -9.21 4.80
C GLU A 301 -14.89 -9.91 4.89
N LYS A 302 -14.57 -10.78 3.94
CA LYS A 302 -13.24 -11.38 3.80
C LYS A 302 -12.19 -10.30 3.56
N ALA A 303 -12.45 -9.33 2.67
CA ALA A 303 -11.54 -8.22 2.45
C ALA A 303 -11.22 -7.44 3.73
N LEU A 304 -12.24 -7.13 4.55
CA LEU A 304 -12.07 -6.51 5.87
C LEU A 304 -11.14 -7.34 6.77
N LYS A 305 -11.46 -8.63 6.95
CA LYS A 305 -10.73 -9.53 7.86
C LYS A 305 -9.27 -9.71 7.46
N TYR A 306 -9.01 -10.01 6.17
CA TYR A 306 -7.64 -10.13 5.66
C TYR A 306 -6.88 -8.80 5.76
N GLY A 307 -7.53 -7.67 5.45
CA GLY A 307 -6.95 -6.34 5.60
C GLY A 307 -6.49 -6.08 7.03
N ASN A 308 -7.39 -6.23 8.00
CA ASN A 308 -7.08 -5.97 9.40
C ASN A 308 -6.02 -6.91 9.96
N ALA A 309 -6.12 -8.22 9.67
CA ALA A 309 -5.13 -9.20 10.08
C ALA A 309 -3.74 -8.91 9.48
N CYS A 310 -3.65 -8.63 8.18
CA CYS A 310 -2.36 -8.28 7.54
C CYS A 310 -1.78 -6.98 8.11
N GLY A 311 -2.62 -5.97 8.34
CA GLY A 311 -2.21 -4.73 8.98
C GLY A 311 -1.67 -4.95 10.39
N ALA A 312 -2.36 -5.77 11.21
CA ALA A 312 -1.93 -6.11 12.56
C ALA A 312 -0.61 -6.90 12.55
N VAL A 313 -0.55 -7.99 11.80
CA VAL A 313 0.63 -8.87 11.68
C VAL A 313 1.84 -8.11 11.16
N LYS A 314 1.69 -7.19 10.21
CA LYS A 314 2.83 -6.43 9.71
C LYS A 314 3.52 -5.60 10.81
N ASN A 315 2.79 -5.14 11.83
CA ASN A 315 3.42 -4.40 12.93
C ASN A 315 4.38 -5.27 13.76
N THR A 316 4.27 -6.60 13.70
CA THR A 316 5.11 -7.56 14.45
C THR A 316 6.30 -8.09 13.64
N ILE A 317 6.48 -7.65 12.39
CA ILE A 317 7.52 -8.11 11.46
C ILE A 317 8.48 -6.96 11.14
N VAL A 318 9.79 -7.19 11.28
CA VAL A 318 10.85 -6.23 10.91
C VAL A 318 10.83 -5.91 9.42
N GLY A 319 11.06 -4.64 9.06
CA GLY A 319 11.12 -4.20 7.67
C GLY A 319 9.79 -3.64 7.16
N ASP A 320 9.70 -3.41 5.85
CA ASP A 320 8.55 -2.73 5.24
C ASP A 320 7.51 -3.73 4.70
N ASN A 321 7.98 -4.88 4.23
CA ASN A 321 7.17 -5.87 3.53
C ASN A 321 6.42 -6.78 4.51
N ASN A 322 5.17 -7.14 4.19
CA ASN A 322 4.48 -8.23 4.87
C ASN A 322 4.81 -9.54 4.15
N CYS A 323 5.58 -10.41 4.81
CA CYS A 323 5.94 -11.73 4.30
C CYS A 323 5.11 -12.87 4.91
N ALA A 324 4.02 -12.55 5.61
CA ALA A 324 3.12 -13.55 6.18
C ALA A 324 2.33 -14.26 5.07
N GLY A 325 2.40 -15.59 5.05
CA GLY A 325 1.61 -16.43 4.14
C GLY A 325 0.15 -16.54 4.55
N ALA A 326 -0.70 -16.99 3.63
CA ALA A 326 -2.15 -17.12 3.84
C ALA A 326 -2.52 -17.93 5.10
N ASN A 327 -1.86 -19.06 5.35
CA ASN A 327 -2.13 -19.91 6.52
C ASN A 327 -1.92 -19.17 7.85
N LEU A 328 -0.86 -18.36 7.95
CA LEU A 328 -0.59 -17.57 9.15
C LEU A 328 -1.69 -16.53 9.36
N ILE A 329 -2.07 -15.81 8.29
CA ILE A 329 -3.11 -14.80 8.37
C ILE A 329 -4.48 -15.43 8.71
N GLU A 330 -4.81 -16.58 8.14
CA GLU A 330 -6.04 -17.32 8.45
C GLU A 330 -6.09 -17.77 9.92
N GLY A 331 -4.97 -18.23 10.47
CA GLY A 331 -4.85 -18.53 11.90
C GLY A 331 -5.09 -17.29 12.77
N ILE A 332 -4.50 -16.15 12.41
CA ILE A 332 -4.70 -14.88 13.14
C ILE A 332 -6.16 -14.40 13.07
N ILE A 333 -6.82 -14.53 11.92
CA ILE A 333 -8.25 -14.22 11.79
C ILE A 333 -9.08 -15.13 12.70
N ALA A 334 -8.81 -16.44 12.70
CA ALA A 334 -9.53 -17.39 13.53
C ALA A 334 -9.34 -17.11 15.03
N ASP A 335 -8.10 -16.84 15.46
CA ASP A 335 -7.78 -16.48 16.85
C ASP A 335 -8.48 -15.18 17.27
N HIS A 336 -8.61 -14.21 16.37
CA HIS A 336 -9.32 -12.96 16.62
C HIS A 336 -10.84 -13.16 16.78
N GLU A 337 -11.42 -14.07 16.00
CA GLU A 337 -12.86 -14.35 16.02
C GLU A 337 -13.28 -15.23 17.20
N PHE A 338 -12.49 -16.27 17.49
CA PHE A 338 -12.87 -17.36 18.40
C PHE A 338 -12.01 -17.43 19.67
N GLY A 339 -10.95 -16.64 19.75
CA GLY A 339 -9.96 -16.67 20.83
C GLY A 339 -8.84 -17.68 20.55
N SER A 340 -7.63 -17.35 20.98
CA SER A 340 -6.47 -18.26 20.85
C SER A 340 -6.53 -19.37 21.90
N THR A 341 -6.25 -20.61 21.47
CA THR A 341 -6.31 -21.81 22.34
C THR A 341 -4.96 -22.53 22.47
N SER A 342 -3.90 -22.04 21.81
CA SER A 342 -2.57 -22.67 21.80
C SER A 342 -1.45 -21.68 22.03
N GLU A 343 -0.46 -22.08 22.83
CA GLU A 343 0.79 -21.32 23.02
C GLU A 343 1.72 -21.38 21.79
N MET A 344 1.54 -22.38 20.92
CA MET A 344 2.34 -22.58 19.71
C MET A 344 1.46 -22.73 18.46
N ASN A 345 1.88 -22.12 17.36
CA ASN A 345 1.35 -22.43 16.02
C ASN A 345 1.92 -23.80 15.59
N ARG A 346 1.08 -24.83 15.53
CA ARG A 346 1.45 -26.21 15.15
C ARG A 346 0.62 -26.72 14.00
#